data_AF-A0A9P7FYV2-F1
#
_entry.id   AF-A0A9P7FYV2-F1
#
_cell.length_a   1.000
_cell.length_b   1.000
_cell.length_c   1.000
_cell.angle_alpha   90.00
_cell.angle_beta   90.00
_cell.angle_gamma   90.00
#
_symmetry.space_group_name_H-M   'P 1'
#
loop_
_entity.id
_entity.type
_entity.pdbx_description
1 polymer ?
#
loop_
_entity_poly.entity_id
_entity_poly.type
_entity_poly.pdbx_seq_one_letter_code
_entity_poly.pdbx_strand_id
1 'polypeptide(L)'
;MTYPETYKLIAQLTLQDIDEIDGSRKGKARANAPLSDEQIALRMQREYFQSSIREMNDLAMAKSLHDAIERDHSLLSSLSVMEQAAQDDHNMALALSNGRPLPEKSAAQRLVEDPAFVELAQPYVDCCM
;
A
#
# COMPACT_ATOMS: atom_id res chain seq x y z
N MET A 1 -9.67 -6.31 20.38
CA MET A 1 -8.70 -7.25 19.76
C MET A 1 -9.44 -8.04 18.72
N THR A 2 -9.24 -7.72 17.45
CA THR A 2 -9.76 -8.51 16.32
C THR A 2 -8.52 -8.99 15.60
N TYR A 3 -8.30 -10.30 15.51
CA TYR A 3 -7.14 -10.89 14.84
C TYR A 3 -7.50 -11.08 13.36
N PRO A 4 -7.16 -10.14 12.46
CA PRO A 4 -7.65 -10.15 11.08
C PRO A 4 -7.18 -11.40 10.33
N GLU A 5 -5.94 -11.83 10.54
CA GLU A 5 -5.41 -13.05 9.93
C GLU A 5 -6.14 -14.31 10.41
N THR A 6 -6.48 -14.37 11.71
CA THR A 6 -7.27 -15.49 12.25
C THR A 6 -8.67 -15.51 11.65
N TYR A 7 -9.32 -14.35 11.52
CA TYR A 7 -10.64 -14.27 10.91
C TYR A 7 -10.60 -14.65 9.41
N LYS A 8 -9.57 -14.21 8.68
CA LYS A 8 -9.33 -14.61 7.29
C LYS A 8 -9.15 -16.11 7.14
N LEU A 9 -8.36 -16.73 8.01
CA LEU A 9 -8.15 -18.17 8.00
C LEU A 9 -9.46 -18.92 8.27
N ILE A 10 -10.25 -18.49 9.24
CA ILE A 10 -11.56 -19.09 9.54
C ILE A 10 -12.49 -18.98 8.31
N ALA A 11 -12.54 -17.82 7.66
CA ALA A 11 -13.35 -17.63 6.45
C ALA A 11 -12.90 -18.54 5.31
N GLN A 12 -11.59 -18.72 5.12
CA GLN A 12 -11.03 -19.62 4.10
C GLN A 12 -11.37 -21.09 4.37
N LEU A 13 -11.21 -21.54 5.61
CA LEU A 13 -11.58 -22.90 6.02
C LEU A 13 -13.08 -23.15 5.83
N THR A 14 -13.92 -22.18 6.19
CA THR A 14 -15.37 -22.32 6.01
C THR A 14 -15.77 -22.37 4.54
N LEU A 15 -15.08 -21.63 3.66
CA LEU A 15 -15.30 -21.73 2.21
C LEU A 15 -14.90 -23.11 1.67
N GLN A 16 -13.79 -23.67 2.15
CA GLN A 16 -13.37 -25.02 1.81
C GLN A 16 -14.44 -26.05 2.21
N ASP A 17 -14.99 -25.95 3.43
CA ASP A 17 -16.06 -26.85 3.89
C ASP A 17 -17.30 -26.76 2.98
N ILE A 18 -17.69 -25.55 2.58
CA ILE A 18 -18.83 -25.36 1.67
C ILE A 18 -18.55 -26.00 0.29
N ASP A 19 -17.31 -25.88 -0.22
CA ASP A 19 -16.91 -26.49 -1.49
C ASP A 19 -16.89 -28.03 -1.42
N GLU A 20 -16.48 -28.61 -0.28
CA GLU A 20 -16.53 -30.05 -0.02
C GLU A 20 -17.99 -30.57 0.04
N ILE A 21 -18.87 -29.83 0.72
CA ILE A 21 -20.31 -30.13 0.76
C ILE A 21 -20.90 -30.12 -0.66
N ASP A 22 -20.62 -29.09 -1.45
CA ASP A 22 -21.12 -28.99 -2.83
C ASP A 22 -20.53 -30.08 -3.74
N GLY A 23 -19.25 -30.43 -3.56
CA GLY A 23 -18.59 -31.52 -4.26
C GLY A 23 -19.25 -32.87 -4.01
N SER A 24 -19.63 -33.16 -2.77
CA SER A 24 -20.29 -34.43 -2.36
C SER A 24 -21.73 -34.59 -2.92
N ARG A 25 -22.31 -33.49 -3.40
CA ARG A 25 -23.69 -33.38 -3.93
C ARG A 25 -23.77 -33.46 -5.46
N LYS A 26 -22.67 -33.16 -6.17
CA LYS A 26 -22.61 -33.30 -7.64
C LYS A 26 -22.95 -34.73 -8.05
N GLY A 27 -24.04 -34.89 -8.81
CA GLY A 27 -24.51 -36.18 -9.33
C GLY A 27 -25.74 -36.79 -8.62
N LYS A 28 -26.21 -36.22 -7.50
CA LYS A 28 -27.37 -36.76 -6.74
C LYS A 28 -28.71 -36.06 -7.02
N ALA A 29 -28.70 -34.91 -7.67
CA ALA A 29 -29.89 -34.11 -7.94
C ALA A 29 -30.11 -33.93 -9.46
N ARG A 30 -31.38 -33.84 -9.87
CA ARG A 30 -31.76 -33.50 -11.25
C ARG A 30 -31.38 -32.05 -11.52
N ALA A 31 -30.77 -31.77 -12.67
CA ALA A 31 -30.26 -30.43 -13.03
C ALA A 31 -31.33 -29.30 -13.00
N ASN A 32 -32.62 -29.66 -13.09
CA ASN A 32 -33.75 -28.71 -13.11
C ASN A 32 -34.52 -28.63 -11.78
N ALA A 33 -34.00 -29.23 -10.70
CA ALA A 33 -34.63 -29.09 -9.39
C ALA A 33 -34.37 -27.68 -8.82
N PRO A 34 -35.38 -27.00 -8.25
CA PRO A 34 -35.15 -25.75 -7.54
C PRO A 34 -34.20 -25.96 -6.36
N LEU A 35 -33.44 -24.91 -6.01
CA LEU A 35 -32.53 -24.94 -4.87
C LEU A 35 -33.33 -25.13 -3.58
N SER A 36 -32.84 -26.00 -2.70
CA SER A 36 -33.32 -26.11 -1.33
C SER A 36 -32.88 -24.90 -0.50
N ASP A 37 -33.61 -24.63 0.60
CA ASP A 37 -33.27 -23.57 1.55
C ASP A 37 -31.83 -23.70 2.06
N GLU A 38 -31.36 -24.93 2.28
CA GLU A 38 -29.98 -25.21 2.66
C GLU A 38 -28.97 -24.73 1.59
N GLN A 39 -29.24 -25.00 0.31
CA GLN A 39 -28.38 -24.56 -0.78
C GLN A 39 -28.38 -23.03 -0.93
N ILE A 40 -29.52 -22.39 -0.69
CA ILE A 40 -29.62 -20.93 -0.68
C ILE A 40 -28.78 -20.37 0.49
N ALA A 41 -28.92 -20.95 1.68
CA ALA A 41 -28.15 -20.55 2.86
C ALA A 41 -26.63 -20.71 2.64
N LEU A 42 -26.18 -21.86 2.11
CA LEU A 42 -24.78 -22.10 1.79
C LEU A 42 -24.24 -21.13 0.74
N ARG A 43 -25.05 -20.79 -0.27
CA ARG A 43 -24.68 -19.77 -1.27
C ARG A 43 -24.50 -18.40 -0.64
N MET A 44 -25.45 -17.96 0.20
CA MET A 44 -25.33 -16.67 0.90
C MET A 44 -24.10 -16.65 1.81
N GLN A 45 -23.84 -17.74 2.53
CA GLN A 45 -22.67 -17.86 3.40
C GLN A 45 -21.35 -17.80 2.62
N ARG A 46 -21.30 -18.44 1.45
CA ARG A 46 -20.16 -18.35 0.52
C ARG A 46 -19.92 -16.91 0.08
N GLU A 47 -20.98 -16.24 -0.39
CA GLU A 47 -20.89 -14.84 -0.85
C GLU A 47 -20.39 -13.92 0.28
N TYR A 48 -20.86 -14.12 1.51
CA TYR A 48 -20.43 -13.39 2.70
C TYR A 48 -18.93 -13.57 3.00
N PHE A 49 -18.43 -14.81 3.06
CA PHE A 49 -17.02 -15.05 3.37
C PHE A 49 -16.09 -14.60 2.25
N GLN A 50 -16.52 -14.73 1.00
CA GLN A 50 -15.77 -14.17 -0.13
C GLN A 50 -15.64 -12.64 -0.04
N SER A 51 -16.70 -11.92 0.36
CA SER A 51 -16.61 -10.48 0.61
C SER A 51 -15.69 -10.17 1.77
N SER A 52 -15.85 -10.88 2.89
CA SER A 52 -15.04 -10.69 4.08
C SER A 52 -13.54 -10.85 3.80
N ILE A 53 -13.15 -11.87 3.00
CA ILE A 53 -11.75 -12.08 2.62
C ILE A 53 -11.21 -10.94 1.75
N ARG A 54 -12.01 -10.42 0.81
CA ARG A 54 -11.61 -9.26 -0.01
C ARG A 54 -11.37 -8.03 0.85
N GLU A 55 -12.31 -7.71 1.73
CA GLU A 55 -12.20 -6.58 2.65
C GLU A 55 -10.97 -6.67 3.56
N MET A 56 -10.65 -7.88 4.04
CA MET A 56 -9.44 -8.12 4.84
C MET A 56 -8.15 -7.93 4.04
N ASN A 57 -8.11 -8.39 2.79
CA ASN A 57 -6.95 -8.17 1.92
C ASN A 57 -6.75 -6.69 1.62
N ASP A 58 -7.82 -5.96 1.34
CA ASP A 58 -7.77 -4.52 1.09
C ASP A 58 -7.25 -3.78 2.33
N LEU A 59 -7.72 -4.15 3.53
CA LEU A 59 -7.23 -3.58 4.77
C LEU A 59 -5.73 -3.88 5.01
N ALA A 60 -5.30 -5.11 4.75
CA ALA A 60 -3.89 -5.50 4.89
C ALA A 60 -3.01 -4.70 3.92
N MET A 61 -3.44 -4.54 2.67
CA MET A 61 -2.75 -3.74 1.66
C MET A 61 -2.69 -2.27 2.06
N ALA A 62 -3.81 -1.68 2.51
CA ALA A 62 -3.85 -0.29 2.96
C ALA A 62 -2.90 -0.02 4.13
N LYS A 63 -2.84 -0.94 5.11
CA LYS A 63 -1.88 -0.85 6.22
C LYS A 63 -0.44 -0.95 5.74
N SER A 64 -0.13 -1.91 4.87
CA SER A 64 1.22 -2.04 4.33
C SER A 64 1.65 -0.79 3.57
N LEU A 65 0.76 -0.17 2.80
CA LEU A 65 1.04 1.07 2.08
C LEU A 65 1.26 2.23 3.06
N HIS A 66 0.43 2.35 4.08
CA HIS A 66 0.57 3.36 5.10
C HIS A 66 1.91 3.25 5.83
N ASP A 67 2.28 2.04 6.28
CA ASP A 67 3.54 1.81 6.96
C ASP A 67 4.75 2.10 6.05
N ALA A 68 4.67 1.80 4.76
CA ALA A 68 5.71 2.13 3.80
C ALA A 68 5.86 3.66 3.64
N ILE A 69 4.73 4.37 3.49
CA ILE A 69 4.73 5.84 3.40
C ILE A 69 5.32 6.45 4.67
N GLU A 70 4.94 5.98 5.86
CA GLU A 70 5.48 6.52 7.12
C GLU A 70 6.98 6.29 7.26
N ARG A 71 7.47 5.09 6.90
CA ARG A 71 8.91 4.79 6.93
C ARG A 71 9.68 5.68 5.96
N ASP A 72 9.18 5.82 4.74
CA ASP A 72 9.89 6.50 3.66
C ASP A 72 9.65 8.02 3.67
N HIS A 73 8.73 8.53 4.49
CA HIS A 73 8.33 9.93 4.51
C HIS A 73 9.52 10.88 4.70
N SER A 74 10.43 10.56 5.63
CA SER A 74 11.60 11.39 5.92
C SER A 74 12.54 11.47 4.71
N LEU A 75 12.84 10.33 4.09
CA LEU A 75 13.67 10.24 2.89
C LEU A 75 13.03 10.98 1.72
N LEU A 76 11.74 10.75 1.45
CA LEU A 76 11.00 11.41 0.38
C LEU A 76 10.98 12.93 0.56
N SER A 77 10.82 13.40 1.81
CA SER A 77 10.87 14.83 2.14
C SER A 77 12.24 15.42 1.85
N SER A 78 13.33 14.74 2.25
CA SER A 78 14.69 15.17 1.96
C SER A 78 14.98 15.21 0.47
N LEU A 79 14.59 14.16 -0.27
CA LEU A 79 14.74 14.11 -1.74
C LEU A 79 13.97 15.23 -2.43
N SER A 80 12.74 15.53 -1.98
CA SER A 80 11.94 16.63 -2.53
C SER A 80 12.62 17.99 -2.33
N VAL A 81 13.27 18.21 -1.18
CA VAL A 81 14.02 19.44 -0.91
C VAL A 81 15.27 19.52 -1.81
N MET A 82 15.99 18.42 -1.95
CA MET A 82 17.18 18.36 -2.82
C MET A 82 16.84 18.63 -4.29
N GLU A 83 15.75 18.04 -4.79
CA GLU A 83 15.29 18.26 -6.17
C GLU A 83 14.90 19.74 -6.40
N GLN A 84 14.19 20.35 -5.45
CA GLN A 84 13.84 21.76 -5.53
C GLN A 84 15.10 22.65 -5.55
N ALA A 85 16.09 22.37 -4.69
CA ALA A 85 17.34 23.11 -4.68
C ALA A 85 18.10 22.98 -6.01
N ALA A 86 18.17 21.78 -6.58
CA ALA A 86 18.80 21.55 -7.88
C ALA A 86 18.09 22.30 -9.02
N GLN A 87 16.76 22.33 -9.01
CA GLN A 87 15.98 23.11 -9.96
C GLN A 87 16.20 24.62 -9.81
N ASP A 88 16.33 25.11 -8.58
CA ASP A 88 16.59 26.52 -8.30
C ASP A 88 18.02 26.93 -8.71
N ASP A 89 19.01 26.06 -8.49
CA ASP A 89 20.38 26.24 -8.96
C ASP A 89 20.44 26.31 -10.49
N HIS A 90 19.70 25.43 -11.17
CA HIS A 90 19.57 25.47 -12.62
C HIS A 90 19.02 26.82 -13.10
N ASN A 91 17.94 27.30 -12.47
CA ASN A 91 17.33 28.59 -12.81
C ASN A 91 18.29 29.76 -12.55
N MET A 92 19.06 29.72 -11.47
CA MET A 92 20.07 30.72 -11.15
C MET A 92 21.20 30.73 -12.18
N ALA A 93 21.70 29.55 -12.59
CA ALA A 93 22.72 29.42 -13.63
C ALA A 93 22.23 29.96 -14.98
N LEU A 94 20.97 29.69 -15.34
CA LEU A 94 20.34 30.27 -16.53
C LEU A 94 20.22 31.80 -16.45
N ALA A 95 19.84 32.36 -15.29
CA ALA A 95 19.76 33.80 -15.10
C ALA A 95 21.14 34.45 -15.28
N LEU A 96 22.17 33.85 -14.68
CA LEU A 96 23.56 34.29 -14.82
C LEU A 96 24.02 34.27 -16.28
N SER A 97 23.77 33.17 -17.00
CA SER A 97 24.13 33.01 -18.41
C SER A 97 23.43 34.02 -19.31
N ASN A 98 22.24 34.49 -18.93
CA ASN A 98 21.47 35.48 -19.69
C ASN A 98 21.74 36.93 -19.25
N GLY A 99 22.72 37.16 -18.36
CA GLY A 99 23.03 38.50 -17.84
C GLY A 99 21.90 39.13 -17.02
N ARG A 100 20.99 38.31 -16.50
CA ARG A 100 19.89 38.75 -15.64
C ARG A 100 20.36 38.81 -14.17
N PRO A 101 19.73 39.64 -13.34
CA PRO A 101 20.02 39.64 -11.90
C PRO A 101 19.77 38.24 -11.32
N LEU A 102 20.67 37.80 -10.45
CA LEU A 102 20.52 36.52 -9.75
C LEU A 102 19.33 36.60 -8.79
N PRO A 103 18.42 35.61 -8.80
CA PRO A 103 17.38 35.52 -7.79
C PRO A 103 18.00 35.29 -6.40
N GLU A 104 17.28 35.70 -5.35
CA GLU A 104 17.67 35.33 -3.99
C GLU A 104 17.62 33.81 -3.81
N LYS A 105 18.52 33.27 -2.98
CA LYS A 105 18.52 31.84 -2.68
C LYS A 105 17.18 31.42 -2.10
N SER A 106 16.66 30.31 -2.60
CA SER A 106 15.44 29.70 -2.10
C SER A 106 15.66 29.08 -0.72
N ALA A 107 14.55 28.78 -0.02
CA ALA A 107 14.62 28.05 1.23
C ALA A 107 15.22 26.64 1.06
N ALA A 108 14.96 25.99 -0.08
CA ALA A 108 15.50 24.67 -0.39
C ALA A 108 17.04 24.73 -0.56
N GLN A 109 17.55 25.69 -1.32
CA GLN A 109 19.00 25.90 -1.47
C GLN A 109 19.69 26.15 -0.12
N ARG A 110 19.11 27.02 0.71
CA ARG A 110 19.64 27.27 2.07
C ARG A 110 19.63 26.03 2.97
N LEU A 111 18.58 25.22 2.86
CA LEU A 111 18.42 24.02 3.67
C LEU A 111 19.39 22.91 3.25
N VAL A 112 19.66 22.74 1.94
CA VAL A 112 20.67 21.78 1.44
C VAL A 112 22.10 22.20 1.79
N GLU A 113 22.35 23.51 1.95
CA GLU A 113 23.64 24.04 2.41
C GLU A 113 23.87 23.85 3.93
N ASP A 114 22.83 23.47 4.70
CA ASP A 114 22.93 23.19 6.13
C ASP A 114 23.54 21.79 6.38
N PRO A 115 24.69 21.69 7.08
CA PRO A 115 25.33 20.41 7.41
C PRO A 115 24.40 19.41 8.11
N ALA A 116 23.47 19.90 8.95
CA ALA A 116 22.54 19.05 9.68
C ALA A 116 21.52 18.36 8.76
N PHE A 117 21.14 19.02 7.66
CA PHE A 117 20.25 18.43 6.66
C PHE A 117 20.98 17.37 5.83
N VAL A 118 22.23 17.62 5.46
CA VAL A 118 23.06 16.68 4.69
C VAL A 118 23.29 15.37 5.45
N GLU A 119 23.45 15.42 6.77
CA GLU A 119 23.61 14.25 7.63
C GLU A 119 22.34 13.39 7.73
N LEU A 120 21.15 14.03 7.74
CA LEU A 120 19.85 13.35 7.75
C LEU A 120 19.45 12.77 6.38
N ALA A 121 19.98 13.33 5.30
CA ALA A 121 19.70 12.90 3.93
C ALA A 121 20.62 11.76 3.46
N GLN A 122 21.61 11.35 4.26
CA GLN A 122 22.42 10.19 3.90
C GLN A 122 21.58 8.92 4.01
N PRO A 123 21.45 8.12 2.94
CA PRO A 123 20.80 6.84 3.04
C PRO A 123 21.58 6.00 4.06
N TYR A 124 20.87 5.45 5.05
CA TYR A 124 21.44 4.45 5.95
C TYR A 124 21.86 3.26 5.07
N VAL A 125 23.15 3.17 4.74
CA VAL A 125 23.71 2.04 4.03
C VAL A 125 23.84 0.94 5.06
N ASP A 126 22.91 -0.01 5.06
CA ASP A 126 23.00 -1.20 5.89
C ASP A 126 24.20 -2.02 5.39
N CYS A 127 25.38 -1.71 5.94
CA CYS A 127 26.60 -2.43 5.64
C CYS A 127 26.56 -3.75 6.42
N CYS A 128 26.10 -4.79 5.72
CA CYS A 128 26.10 -6.21 6.08
C CYS A 128 25.15 -6.66 7.21
N MET A 129 24.18 -7.52 6.86
CA MET A 129 24.18 -8.94 7.27
C MET A 129 23.39 -9.80 6.28
#